data_AF-B0NB95-F1
#
_entry.id   AF-B0NB95-F1
#
_cell.length_a   1.000
_cell.length_b   1.000
_cell.length_c   1.000
_cell.angle_alpha   90.00
_cell.angle_beta   90.00
_cell.angle_gamma   90.00
#
_symmetry.space_group_name_H-M   'P 1'
#
loop_
_entity.id
_entity.type
_entity.pdbx_description
1 polymer ?
#
loop_
_entity_poly.entity_id
_entity_poly.type
_entity_poly.pdbx_seq_one_letter_code
_entity_poly.pdbx_strand_id
1 'polypeptide(L)'
;MIYILAAVFFLLLLIVGGDRGAVSLITLVGNMLVFLAAVVAMAARIHPILVTVAGSVAVNCITILYQNGTGKKSISALLSVGAVMLALLVFVFWIGGKMHIGGLNEIDMKSDLSLYYSFNIHVDMRMVCISMIIIGLLGAVMDSAVAISSSIYEVYDNNPDLGTKELFESGIAMGKDVMATTLNTLNFAYIGEALMLILYLRQYHYSLVSMLNAKAFLQDFACIVISAIGCILVIPVCAGITAKILKEQ
;
A
#
# COMPACT_ATOMS: atom_id res chain seq x y z
N MET A 1 -7.00 -8.89 27.23
CA MET A 1 -7.89 -8.13 26.32
C MET A 1 -7.50 -8.31 24.85
N ILE A 2 -6.23 -8.17 24.47
CA ILE A 2 -5.79 -8.36 23.07
C ILE A 2 -6.08 -9.76 22.52
N TYR A 3 -5.94 -10.80 23.35
CA TYR A 3 -6.28 -12.18 22.98
C TYR A 3 -7.77 -12.38 22.66
N ILE A 4 -8.66 -11.64 23.32
CA ILE A 4 -10.10 -11.71 23.07
C ILE A 4 -10.41 -11.08 21.71
N LEU A 5 -9.82 -9.92 21.43
CA LEU A 5 -9.99 -9.26 20.14
C LEU A 5 -9.44 -10.11 19.00
N ALA A 6 -8.26 -10.70 19.19
CA ALA A 6 -7.68 -11.65 18.24
C ALA A 6 -8.61 -12.84 18.01
N ALA A 7 -9.10 -13.48 19.09
CA ALA A 7 -10.00 -14.62 18.99
C ALA A 7 -11.30 -14.28 18.24
N VAL A 8 -11.91 -13.13 18.52
CA VAL A 8 -13.11 -12.65 17.81
C VAL A 8 -12.80 -12.42 16.33
N PHE A 9 -11.68 -11.79 16.00
CA PHE A 9 -11.25 -11.57 14.63
C PHE A 9 -11.06 -12.90 13.88
N PHE A 10 -10.29 -13.83 14.45
CA PHE A 10 -10.05 -15.16 13.85
C PHE A 10 -11.36 -15.94 13.66
N LEU A 11 -12.24 -15.96 14.66
CA LEU A 11 -13.53 -16.65 14.57
C LEU A 11 -14.40 -16.06 13.46
N LEU A 12 -14.53 -14.73 13.40
CA LEU A 12 -15.31 -14.08 12.35
C LEU A 12 -14.74 -14.35 10.96
N LEU A 13 -13.42 -14.33 10.81
CA LEU A 13 -12.76 -14.60 9.53
C LEU A 13 -13.02 -16.03 9.05
N LEU A 14 -12.97 -17.00 9.96
CA LEU A 14 -13.24 -18.41 9.63
C LEU A 14 -14.72 -18.67 9.37
N ILE A 15 -15.62 -18.08 10.18
CA ILE A 15 -17.07 -18.26 10.04
C ILE A 15 -17.60 -17.60 8.74
N VAL A 16 -17.17 -16.37 8.44
CA VAL A 16 -17.66 -15.60 7.29
C VAL A 16 -16.87 -15.92 6.02
N GLY A 17 -15.54 -16.06 6.14
CA GLY A 17 -14.66 -16.30 5.00
C GLY A 17 -14.51 -17.76 4.60
N GLY A 18 -14.87 -18.71 5.48
CA GLY A 18 -14.68 -20.15 5.25
C GLY A 18 -13.23 -20.48 4.87
N ASP A 19 -13.06 -21.33 3.85
CA ASP A 19 -11.75 -21.72 3.35
C ASP A 19 -10.92 -20.53 2.83
N ARG A 20 -11.58 -19.55 2.19
CA ARG A 20 -10.89 -18.32 1.74
C ARG A 20 -10.46 -17.44 2.92
N GLY A 21 -11.22 -17.47 4.02
CA GLY A 21 -10.84 -16.83 5.27
C GLY A 21 -9.56 -17.43 5.86
N ALA A 22 -9.44 -18.76 5.87
CA ALA A 22 -8.22 -19.44 6.32
C ALA A 22 -7.00 -19.08 5.44
N VAL A 23 -7.17 -19.04 4.12
CA VAL A 23 -6.12 -18.60 3.19
C VAL A 23 -5.70 -17.15 3.46
N SER A 24 -6.66 -16.25 3.69
CA SER A 24 -6.41 -14.85 4.05
C SER A 24 -5.59 -14.69 5.34
N LEU A 25 -5.80 -15.56 6.33
CA LEU A 25 -5.01 -15.57 7.56
C LEU A 25 -3.56 -15.99 7.31
N ILE A 26 -3.35 -17.02 6.48
CA ILE A 26 -2.01 -17.49 6.12
C ILE A 26 -1.26 -16.40 5.35
N THR A 27 -1.90 -15.72 4.40
CA THR A 27 -1.27 -14.61 3.67
C THR A 27 -0.98 -13.42 4.59
N LEU A 28 -1.87 -13.09 5.52
CA LEU A 28 -1.65 -12.03 6.51
C LEU A 28 -0.40 -12.32 7.36
N VAL A 29 -0.28 -13.54 7.89
CA VAL A 29 0.90 -13.96 8.66
C VAL A 29 2.16 -13.95 7.79
N GLY A 30 2.07 -14.45 6.55
CA GLY A 30 3.18 -14.41 5.60
C GLY A 30 3.66 -12.98 5.32
N ASN A 31 2.75 -12.05 5.06
CA ASN A 31 3.07 -10.64 4.85
C ASN A 31 3.70 -10.01 6.09
N MET A 32 3.21 -10.34 7.30
CA MET A 32 3.78 -9.87 8.56
C MET A 32 5.22 -10.39 8.77
N LEU A 33 5.49 -11.65 8.40
CA LEU A 33 6.84 -12.23 8.44
C LEU A 33 7.78 -11.55 7.44
N VAL A 34 7.31 -11.23 6.24
CA VAL A 34 8.09 -10.46 5.25
C VAL A 34 8.42 -9.07 5.78
N PHE A 35 7.45 -8.40 6.41
CA PHE A 35 7.68 -7.10 7.03
C PHE A 35 8.70 -7.18 8.17
N LEU A 36 8.59 -8.18 9.05
CA LEU A 36 9.55 -8.39 10.13
C LEU A 36 10.96 -8.68 9.58
N ALA A 37 11.07 -9.53 8.56
CA ALA A 37 12.33 -9.81 7.88
C ALA A 37 12.92 -8.55 7.23
N ALA A 38 12.08 -7.68 6.66
CA ALA A 38 12.52 -6.40 6.11
C ALA A 38 13.11 -5.49 7.19
N VAL A 39 12.46 -5.37 8.35
CA VAL A 39 12.97 -4.59 9.48
C VAL A 39 14.32 -5.15 9.98
N VAL A 40 14.43 -6.47 10.15
CA VAL A 40 15.67 -7.12 10.57
C VAL A 40 16.79 -6.92 9.53
N ALA A 41 16.48 -7.02 8.24
CA ALA A 41 17.44 -6.80 7.15
C ALA A 41 17.95 -5.35 7.11
N MET A 42 17.06 -4.37 7.29
CA MET A 42 17.45 -2.96 7.40
C MET A 42 18.32 -2.70 8.64
N ALA A 43 17.98 -3.33 9.77
CA ALA A 43 18.80 -3.28 10.99
C ALA A 43 20.18 -3.94 10.81
N ALA A 44 20.28 -4.97 9.96
CA ALA A 44 21.53 -5.61 9.55
C ALA A 44 22.34 -4.77 8.51
N ARG A 45 21.97 -3.50 8.30
CA ARG A 45 22.61 -2.55 7.37
C ARG A 45 22.48 -2.89 5.88
N ILE A 46 21.50 -3.73 5.51
CA ILE A 46 21.16 -3.92 4.11
C ILE A 46 20.45 -2.66 3.60
N HIS A 47 20.76 -2.26 2.37
CA HIS A 47 20.24 -1.03 1.77
C HIS A 47 18.68 -1.02 1.78
N PRO A 48 18.01 -0.03 2.43
CA PRO A 48 16.57 -0.07 2.65
C PRO A 48 15.74 -0.21 1.37
N ILE A 49 16.14 0.47 0.29
CA ILE A 49 15.41 0.35 -0.99
C ILE A 49 15.43 -1.07 -1.55
N LEU A 50 16.55 -1.79 -1.43
CA LEU A 50 16.65 -3.15 -1.95
C LEU A 50 15.77 -4.10 -1.15
N VAL A 51 15.76 -3.93 0.17
CA VAL A 51 14.88 -4.66 1.08
C VAL A 51 13.41 -4.39 0.76
N THR A 52 13.06 -3.13 0.51
CA THR A 52 11.70 -2.74 0.16
C THR A 52 11.25 -3.30 -1.17
N VAL A 53 12.09 -3.26 -2.22
CA VAL A 53 11.74 -3.86 -3.51
C VAL A 53 11.54 -5.37 -3.36
N ALA A 54 12.45 -6.06 -2.67
CA ALA A 54 12.33 -7.50 -2.44
C ALA A 54 11.09 -7.85 -1.61
N GLY A 55 10.84 -7.09 -0.53
CA GLY A 55 9.68 -7.26 0.34
C GLY A 55 8.36 -6.99 -0.39
N SER A 56 8.28 -5.92 -1.17
CA SER A 56 7.09 -5.60 -1.97
C SER A 56 6.81 -6.66 -3.02
N VAL A 57 7.84 -7.20 -3.69
CA VAL A 57 7.66 -8.33 -4.63
C VAL A 57 7.17 -9.57 -3.90
N ALA A 58 7.75 -9.89 -2.73
CA ALA A 58 7.34 -11.05 -1.95
C ALA A 58 5.88 -10.92 -1.46
N VAL A 59 5.50 -9.78 -0.89
CA VAL A 59 4.12 -9.49 -0.46
C VAL A 59 3.15 -9.55 -1.64
N ASN A 60 3.53 -8.96 -2.79
CA ASN A 60 2.72 -9.00 -4.00
C ASN A 60 2.50 -10.44 -4.50
N CYS A 61 3.55 -11.26 -4.52
CA CYS A 61 3.46 -12.67 -4.89
C CYS A 61 2.59 -13.48 -3.90
N ILE A 62 2.83 -13.34 -2.58
CA ILE A 62 2.07 -14.06 -1.55
C ILE A 62 0.59 -13.67 -1.64
N THR A 63 0.30 -12.38 -1.65
CA THR A 63 -1.08 -11.88 -1.62
C THR A 63 -1.80 -12.23 -2.92
N ILE A 64 -1.25 -11.91 -4.09
CA ILE A 64 -1.97 -12.11 -5.35
C ILE A 64 -2.04 -13.60 -5.72
N LEU A 65 -0.95 -14.37 -5.63
CA LEU A 65 -0.96 -15.75 -6.11
C LEU A 65 -1.64 -16.70 -5.12
N TYR A 66 -1.43 -16.50 -3.81
CA TYR A 66 -1.97 -17.41 -2.81
C TYR A 66 -3.42 -17.05 -2.43
N GLN A 67 -3.75 -15.76 -2.32
CA GLN A 67 -5.11 -15.35 -1.94
C GLN A 67 -6.07 -15.33 -3.12
N ASN A 68 -5.65 -14.85 -4.29
CA ASN A 68 -6.51 -14.75 -5.48
C ASN A 68 -6.36 -15.94 -6.44
N GLY A 69 -5.48 -16.88 -6.12
CA GLY A 69 -5.19 -18.08 -6.90
C GLY A 69 -4.28 -17.80 -8.09
N THR A 70 -3.94 -18.86 -8.83
CA THR A 70 -3.10 -18.79 -10.03
C THR A 70 -3.98 -18.77 -11.28
N GLY A 71 -4.00 -17.65 -11.99
CA GLY A 71 -4.78 -17.50 -13.23
C GLY A 71 -4.42 -16.22 -13.98
N LYS A 72 -5.02 -16.02 -15.16
CA LYS A 72 -4.73 -14.86 -16.03
C LYS A 72 -4.97 -13.52 -15.32
N LYS A 73 -6.04 -13.42 -14.51
CA LYS A 73 -6.35 -12.24 -13.70
C LYS A 73 -5.27 -11.95 -12.64
N SER A 74 -4.74 -12.98 -11.98
CA SER A 74 -3.71 -12.82 -10.95
C SER A 74 -2.37 -12.44 -11.58
N ILE A 75 -2.02 -13.00 -12.74
CA ILE A 75 -0.81 -12.62 -13.47
C ILE A 75 -0.91 -11.18 -13.98
N SER A 76 -2.05 -10.78 -14.54
CA SER A 76 -2.25 -9.41 -15.01
C SER A 76 -2.18 -8.41 -13.84
N ALA A 77 -2.80 -8.71 -12.70
CA ALA A 77 -2.69 -7.91 -11.49
C ALA A 77 -1.23 -7.81 -11.00
N LEU A 78 -0.52 -8.93 -10.89
CA LEU A 78 0.87 -8.98 -10.43
C LEU A 78 1.80 -8.12 -11.29
N LEU A 79 1.69 -8.23 -12.62
CA LEU A 79 2.48 -7.42 -13.55
C LEU A 79 2.12 -5.92 -13.45
N SER A 80 0.85 -5.61 -13.28
CA SER A 80 0.36 -4.23 -13.17
C SER A 80 0.86 -3.56 -11.90
N VAL A 81 0.75 -4.24 -10.75
CA VAL A 81 1.29 -3.78 -9.48
C VAL A 81 2.79 -3.59 -9.59
N GLY A 82 3.53 -4.58 -10.11
CA GLY A 82 4.97 -4.49 -10.29
C GLY A 82 5.40 -3.27 -11.13
N ALA A 83 4.73 -3.04 -12.25
CA ALA A 83 5.02 -1.89 -13.13
C ALA A 83 4.75 -0.55 -12.44
N VAL A 84 3.61 -0.41 -11.75
CA VAL A 84 3.26 0.82 -11.02
C VAL A 84 4.17 1.05 -9.83
N MET A 85 4.49 0.00 -9.07
CA MET A 85 5.41 0.08 -7.94
C MET A 85 6.80 0.56 -8.36
N LEU A 86 7.32 0.06 -9.49
CA LEU A 86 8.60 0.51 -10.03
C LEU A 86 8.55 1.99 -10.47
N ALA A 87 7.48 2.40 -11.17
CA ALA A 87 7.31 3.79 -11.58
C ALA A 87 7.21 4.73 -10.37
N LEU A 88 6.44 4.36 -9.34
CA LEU A 88 6.31 5.12 -8.10
C LEU A 88 7.62 5.15 -7.31
N LEU A 89 8.38 4.05 -7.27
CA LEU A 89 9.69 4.05 -6.61
C LEU A 89 10.61 5.12 -7.21
N VAL A 90 10.68 5.20 -8.53
CA VAL A 90 11.48 6.22 -9.23
C VAL A 90 10.95 7.63 -8.94
N PHE A 91 9.63 7.81 -8.98
CA PHE A 91 8.98 9.09 -8.69
C PHE A 91 9.23 9.58 -7.26
N VAL A 92 9.03 8.71 -6.27
CA VAL A 92 9.24 9.02 -4.84
C VAL A 92 10.72 9.23 -4.56
N PHE A 93 11.63 8.49 -5.20
CA PHE A 93 13.06 8.74 -5.06
C PHE A 93 13.46 10.12 -5.59
N TRP A 94 12.90 10.54 -6.74
CA TRP A 94 13.15 11.86 -7.31
C TRP A 94 12.59 13.01 -6.46
N ILE A 95 11.38 12.85 -5.94
CA ILE A 95 10.74 13.85 -5.07
C ILE A 95 11.34 13.86 -3.66
N GLY A 96 11.70 12.71 -3.12
CA GLY A 96 12.28 12.56 -1.78
C GLY A 96 13.59 13.33 -1.62
N GLY A 97 14.36 13.52 -2.70
CA GLY A 97 15.52 14.41 -2.73
C GLY A 97 15.19 15.89 -2.55
N LYS A 98 13.95 16.31 -2.88
CA LYS A 98 13.49 17.72 -2.81
C LYS A 98 12.68 18.03 -1.56
N MET A 99 11.93 17.06 -1.03
CA MET A 99 11.01 17.30 0.09
C MET A 99 11.66 17.27 1.47
N HIS A 100 12.97 17.00 1.60
CA HIS A 100 13.68 16.81 2.89
C HIS A 100 12.93 15.88 3.86
N ILE A 101 12.16 14.92 3.34
CA ILE A 101 11.39 13.98 4.13
C ILE A 101 12.35 12.87 4.56
N GLY A 102 12.74 12.92 5.82
CA GLY A 102 13.67 11.97 6.41
C GLY A 102 14.00 12.34 7.85
N GLY A 103 14.36 11.33 8.63
CA GLY A 103 14.61 11.46 10.06
C GLY A 103 13.34 11.51 10.88
N LEU A 104 13.50 11.49 12.19
CA LEU A 104 12.39 11.52 13.14
C LEU A 104 11.58 12.81 13.02
N ASN A 105 10.29 12.69 13.33
CA ASN A 105 9.40 13.85 13.40
C ASN A 105 9.58 14.59 14.72
N GLU A 106 9.07 15.83 14.79
CA GLU A 106 9.18 16.71 15.97
C GLU A 106 8.62 16.07 17.25
N ILE A 107 7.65 15.16 17.08
CA ILE A 107 6.99 14.42 18.16
C ILE A 107 7.93 13.31 18.66
N ASP A 108 8.53 12.55 17.75
CA ASP A 108 9.44 11.45 18.09
C ASP A 108 10.73 11.96 18.74
N MET A 109 11.25 13.11 18.28
CA MET A 109 12.41 13.77 18.91
C MET A 109 12.12 14.29 20.32
N LYS A 110 10.85 14.60 20.65
CA LYS A 110 10.44 15.07 21.98
C LYS A 110 9.94 13.95 22.90
N SER A 111 9.88 12.71 22.43
CA SER A 111 9.54 11.56 23.27
C SER A 111 10.64 11.31 24.31
N ASP A 112 10.29 10.84 25.50
CA ASP A 112 11.29 10.49 26.54
C ASP A 112 12.34 9.48 26.03
N LEU A 113 11.98 8.68 25.03
CA LEU A 113 12.86 7.75 24.32
C LEU A 113 14.07 8.44 23.69
N SER A 114 13.93 9.71 23.29
CA SER A 114 14.98 10.50 22.64
C SER A 114 16.15 10.84 23.55
N LEU A 115 15.92 10.77 24.86
CA LEU A 115 16.91 11.06 25.89
C LEU A 115 17.79 9.84 26.22
N TYR A 116 17.31 8.62 25.92
CA TYR A 116 17.97 7.37 26.34
C TYR A 116 18.59 6.57 25.17
N TYR A 117 18.13 6.77 23.94
CA TYR A 117 18.63 6.01 22.78
C TYR A 117 19.49 6.86 21.85
N SER A 118 20.59 6.27 21.36
CA SER A 118 21.40 6.90 20.32
C SER A 118 20.66 6.85 18.98
N PHE A 119 20.34 8.02 18.43
CA PHE A 119 19.70 8.14 17.13
C PHE A 119 20.64 7.89 15.93
N ASN A 120 21.92 7.59 16.18
CA ASN A 120 22.83 7.21 15.11
C ASN A 120 22.63 5.73 14.76
N ILE A 121 21.53 5.45 14.08
CA ILE A 121 21.18 4.10 13.62
C ILE A 121 22.01 3.66 12.40
N HIS A 122 22.97 4.49 11.91
CA HIS A 122 23.82 4.20 10.75
C HIS A 122 23.06 3.73 9.49
N VAL A 123 21.76 4.03 9.42
CA VAL A 123 20.86 3.77 8.30
C VAL A 123 20.40 5.12 7.76
N ASP A 124 20.38 5.27 6.44
CA ASP A 124 19.88 6.47 5.80
C ASP A 124 18.37 6.60 6.02
N MET A 125 18.00 7.50 6.94
CA MET A 125 16.60 7.76 7.31
C MET A 125 15.75 8.25 6.13
N ARG A 126 16.36 8.87 5.11
CA ARG A 126 15.64 9.26 3.89
C ARG A 126 15.23 8.01 3.12
N MET A 127 16.12 7.03 3.00
CA MET A 127 15.82 5.77 2.32
C MET A 127 14.79 4.93 3.08
N VAL A 128 14.81 4.98 4.41
CA VAL A 128 13.77 4.38 5.24
C VAL A 128 12.43 5.05 5.02
N CYS A 129 12.38 6.39 4.98
CA CYS A 129 11.13 7.09 4.69
C CYS A 129 10.57 6.74 3.30
N ILE A 130 11.42 6.69 2.27
CA ILE A 130 11.00 6.25 0.93
C ILE A 130 10.45 4.82 1.01
N SER A 131 11.11 3.95 1.76
CA SER A 131 10.67 2.57 1.98
C SER A 131 9.30 2.49 2.64
N MET A 132 9.05 3.31 3.67
CA MET A 132 7.76 3.39 4.36
C MET A 132 6.63 3.80 3.41
N ILE A 133 6.86 4.82 2.57
CA ILE A 133 5.88 5.27 1.58
C ILE A 133 5.53 4.15 0.59
N ILE A 134 6.55 3.47 0.07
CA ILE A 134 6.39 2.38 -0.91
C ILE A 134 5.67 1.17 -0.30
N ILE A 135 5.98 0.81 0.95
CA ILE A 135 5.26 -0.28 1.64
C ILE A 135 3.82 0.13 1.93
N GLY A 136 3.59 1.37 2.36
CA GLY A 136 2.25 1.89 2.69
C GLY A 136 1.30 1.88 1.50
N LEU A 137 1.79 2.23 0.29
CA LEU A 137 0.95 2.26 -0.90
C LEU A 137 0.70 0.88 -1.54
N LEU A 138 1.54 -0.13 -1.23
CA LEU A 138 1.48 -1.45 -1.87
C LEU A 138 0.09 -2.08 -1.71
N GLY A 139 -0.52 -1.99 -0.52
CA GLY A 139 -1.85 -2.52 -0.23
C GLY A 139 -2.93 -1.95 -1.16
N ALA A 140 -3.06 -0.62 -1.19
CA ALA A 140 -4.07 0.06 -1.99
C ALA A 140 -3.92 -0.20 -3.51
N VAL A 141 -2.67 -0.30 -3.98
CA VAL A 141 -2.37 -0.62 -5.38
C VAL A 141 -2.72 -2.08 -5.71
N MET A 142 -2.42 -3.03 -4.82
CA MET A 142 -2.79 -4.44 -4.98
C MET A 142 -4.31 -4.62 -5.02
N ASP A 143 -5.03 -4.04 -4.07
CA ASP A 143 -6.49 -4.17 -3.97
C ASP A 143 -7.18 -3.63 -5.23
N SER A 144 -6.72 -2.47 -5.71
CA SER A 144 -7.24 -1.87 -6.95
C SER A 144 -6.94 -2.74 -8.17
N ALA A 145 -5.73 -3.28 -8.30
CA ALA A 145 -5.35 -4.14 -9.41
C ALA A 145 -6.14 -5.46 -9.43
N VAL A 146 -6.32 -6.09 -8.27
CA VAL A 146 -7.10 -7.33 -8.14
C VAL A 146 -8.57 -7.08 -8.48
N ALA A 147 -9.16 -6.00 -7.97
CA ALA A 147 -10.55 -5.64 -8.28
C ALA A 147 -10.76 -5.47 -9.79
N ILE A 148 -9.89 -4.70 -10.46
CA ILE A 148 -10.03 -4.39 -11.89
C ILE A 148 -9.75 -5.61 -12.76
N SER A 149 -8.68 -6.36 -12.48
CA SER A 149 -8.36 -7.57 -13.24
C SER A 149 -9.46 -8.63 -13.11
N SER A 150 -10.04 -8.80 -11.93
CA SER A 150 -11.15 -9.74 -11.72
C SER A 150 -12.41 -9.30 -12.45
N SER A 151 -12.74 -8.01 -12.39
CA SER A 151 -13.91 -7.45 -13.09
C SER A 151 -13.80 -7.59 -14.61
N ILE A 152 -12.65 -7.26 -15.20
CA ILE A 152 -12.44 -7.43 -16.66
C ILE A 152 -12.50 -8.91 -17.04
N TYR A 153 -11.93 -9.78 -16.21
CA TYR A 153 -12.00 -11.22 -16.43
C TYR A 153 -13.45 -11.71 -16.45
N GLU A 154 -14.30 -11.26 -15.53
CA GLU A 154 -15.71 -11.64 -15.47
C GLU A 154 -16.52 -11.11 -16.66
N VAL A 155 -16.22 -9.90 -17.14
CA VAL A 155 -16.81 -9.35 -18.37
C VAL A 155 -16.42 -10.17 -19.59
N TYR A 156 -15.14 -10.55 -19.69
CA TYR A 156 -14.64 -11.40 -20.77
C TYR A 156 -15.22 -12.82 -20.73
N ASP A 157 -15.32 -13.43 -19.55
CA ASP A 157 -15.86 -14.78 -19.37
C ASP A 157 -17.34 -14.86 -19.78
N ASN A 158 -18.11 -13.79 -19.51
CA ASN A 158 -19.51 -13.70 -19.94
C ASN A 158 -19.68 -13.30 -21.42
N ASN A 159 -18.76 -12.53 -22.00
CA ASN A 159 -18.82 -12.09 -23.40
C ASN A 159 -17.43 -12.13 -24.07
N PRO A 160 -16.96 -13.31 -24.51
CA PRO A 160 -15.61 -13.48 -25.06
C PRO A 160 -15.35 -12.71 -26.36
N ASP A 161 -16.42 -12.38 -27.10
CA ASP A 161 -16.36 -11.70 -28.40
C ASP A 161 -15.94 -10.22 -28.27
N LEU A 162 -16.13 -9.58 -27.11
CA LEU A 162 -15.80 -8.17 -26.87
C LEU A 162 -14.36 -7.85 -27.23
N GLY A 163 -14.09 -6.80 -28.00
CA GLY A 163 -12.74 -6.41 -28.39
C GLY A 163 -11.86 -5.93 -27.22
N THR A 164 -10.54 -5.91 -27.40
CA THR A 164 -9.57 -5.42 -26.39
C THR A 164 -9.90 -3.99 -25.94
N LYS A 165 -10.40 -3.15 -26.86
CA LYS A 165 -10.79 -1.76 -26.56
C LYS A 165 -12.03 -1.70 -25.66
N GLU A 166 -13.03 -2.55 -25.89
CA GLU A 166 -14.25 -2.61 -25.09
C GLU A 166 -13.96 -3.14 -23.68
N LEU A 167 -13.10 -4.15 -23.57
CA LEU A 167 -12.61 -4.65 -22.28
C LEU A 167 -11.84 -3.57 -21.51
N PHE A 168 -11.00 -2.79 -22.20
CA PHE A 168 -10.29 -1.68 -21.60
C PHE A 168 -11.25 -0.59 -21.09
N GLU A 169 -12.22 -0.17 -21.91
CA GLU A 169 -13.21 0.84 -21.52
C GLU A 169 -14.07 0.38 -20.34
N SER A 170 -14.47 -0.90 -20.31
CA SER A 170 -15.14 -1.52 -19.18
C SER A 170 -14.27 -1.49 -17.92
N GLY A 171 -12.99 -1.86 -18.04
CA GLY A 171 -12.02 -1.78 -16.95
C GLY A 171 -11.83 -0.38 -16.39
N ILE A 172 -11.79 0.64 -17.25
CA ILE A 172 -11.73 2.05 -16.83
C ILE A 172 -13.02 2.48 -16.13
N ALA A 173 -14.18 2.09 -16.65
CA ALA A 173 -15.47 2.43 -16.04
C ALA A 173 -15.56 1.88 -14.61
N MET A 174 -15.23 0.60 -14.40
CA MET A 174 -15.23 -0.01 -13.07
C MET A 174 -14.09 0.52 -12.19
N GLY A 175 -12.95 0.83 -12.78
CA GLY A 175 -11.82 1.45 -12.07
C GLY A 175 -12.16 2.79 -11.44
N LYS A 176 -13.08 3.58 -12.03
CA LYS A 176 -13.54 4.85 -11.43
C LYS A 176 -14.27 4.63 -10.11
N ASP A 177 -15.08 3.58 -10.00
CA ASP A 177 -15.81 3.26 -8.78
C ASP A 177 -14.86 2.74 -7.69
N VAL A 178 -13.91 1.88 -8.07
CA VAL A 178 -12.83 1.39 -7.17
C VAL A 178 -11.95 2.54 -6.70
N MET A 179 -11.64 3.50 -7.57
CA MET A 179 -10.87 4.70 -7.22
C MET A 179 -11.58 5.51 -6.13
N ALA A 180 -12.88 5.79 -6.30
CA ALA A 180 -13.63 6.62 -5.37
C ALA A 180 -13.69 5.99 -3.96
N THR A 181 -13.93 4.67 -3.88
CA THR A 181 -13.99 3.95 -2.61
C THR A 181 -12.61 3.84 -1.94
N THR A 182 -11.55 3.61 -2.72
CA THR A 182 -10.17 3.53 -2.21
C THR A 182 -9.68 4.87 -1.69
N LEU A 183 -9.94 5.98 -2.40
CA LEU A 183 -9.56 7.32 -1.95
C LEU A 183 -10.26 7.70 -0.63
N ASN A 184 -11.55 7.37 -0.49
CA ASN A 184 -12.26 7.59 0.77
C ASN A 184 -11.68 6.75 1.91
N THR A 185 -11.32 5.50 1.64
CA THR A 185 -10.70 4.61 2.63
C THR A 185 -9.35 5.16 3.10
N LEU A 186 -8.49 5.61 2.18
CA LEU A 186 -7.22 6.25 2.50
C LEU A 186 -7.41 7.53 3.32
N ASN A 187 -8.40 8.35 2.96
CA ASN A 187 -8.71 9.58 3.68
C ASN A 187 -9.17 9.31 5.12
N PHE A 188 -10.02 8.31 5.34
CA PHE A 188 -10.47 7.94 6.68
C PHE A 188 -9.35 7.32 7.52
N ALA A 189 -8.51 6.47 6.90
CA ALA A 189 -7.32 5.94 7.58
C ALA A 189 -6.43 7.08 8.08
N TYR A 190 -6.19 8.09 7.24
CA TYR A 190 -5.40 9.25 7.62
C TYR A 190 -6.00 10.08 8.73
N ILE A 191 -7.26 10.51 8.55
CA ILE A 191 -7.91 11.38 9.53
C ILE A 191 -7.97 10.66 10.89
N GLY A 192 -8.18 9.33 10.88
CA GLY A 192 -8.13 8.50 12.07
C GLY A 192 -6.75 8.51 12.75
N GLU A 193 -5.67 8.33 11.98
CA GLU A 193 -4.29 8.36 12.47
C GLU A 193 -3.87 9.74 12.98
N ALA A 194 -4.19 10.79 12.22
CA ALA A 194 -3.85 12.17 12.54
C ALA A 194 -4.72 12.77 13.66
N LEU A 195 -5.80 12.11 14.09
CA LEU A 195 -6.77 12.66 15.04
C LEU A 195 -6.12 13.05 16.37
N MET A 196 -5.28 12.16 16.91
CA MET A 196 -4.57 12.42 18.17
C MET A 196 -3.60 13.61 18.03
N LEU A 197 -2.88 13.69 16.90
CA LEU A 197 -1.98 14.79 16.61
C LEU A 197 -2.72 16.13 16.48
N ILE A 198 -3.84 16.15 15.76
CA ILE A 198 -4.68 17.35 15.58
C ILE A 198 -5.21 17.83 16.93
N LEU A 199 -5.68 16.93 17.79
CA LEU A 199 -6.16 17.27 19.13
C LEU A 199 -5.03 17.81 20.02
N TYR A 200 -3.86 17.17 20.00
CA TYR A 200 -2.68 17.60 20.75
C TYR A 200 -2.26 19.02 20.34
N LEU A 201 -2.07 19.27 19.04
CA LEU A 201 -1.67 20.60 18.55
C LEU A 201 -2.72 21.67 18.86
N ARG A 202 -4.01 21.31 18.82
CA ARG A 202 -5.11 22.21 19.20
C ARG A 202 -5.07 22.56 20.68
N GLN A 203 -4.78 21.60 21.56
CA GLN A 203 -4.69 21.82 22.99
C GLN A 203 -3.56 22.80 23.37
N TYR A 204 -2.46 22.80 22.63
CA TYR A 204 -1.34 23.73 22.80
C TYR A 204 -1.49 25.05 22.00
N HIS A 205 -2.69 25.35 21.50
CA HIS A 205 -3.01 26.59 20.77
C HIS A 205 -2.11 26.87 19.54
N TYR A 206 -1.60 25.82 18.88
CA TYR A 206 -0.90 26.00 17.61
C TYR A 206 -1.85 26.54 16.53
N SER A 207 -1.34 27.40 15.66
CA SER A 207 -2.13 27.89 14.51
C SER A 207 -2.35 26.76 13.49
N LEU A 208 -3.47 26.78 12.76
CA LEU A 208 -3.74 25.80 11.69
C LEU A 208 -2.60 25.76 10.65
N VAL A 209 -2.00 26.92 10.35
CA VAL A 209 -0.87 27.03 9.42
C VAL A 209 0.36 26.30 9.96
N SER A 210 0.63 26.39 11.27
CA SER A 210 1.71 25.65 11.93
C SER A 210 1.44 24.15 11.96
N MET A 211 0.18 23.74 12.13
CA MET A 211 -0.20 22.31 12.11
C MET A 211 -0.01 21.70 10.71
N LEU A 212 -0.45 22.40 9.66
CA LEU A 212 -0.33 21.91 8.28
C LEU A 212 1.12 21.85 7.79
N ASN A 213 2.00 22.71 8.33
CA ASN A 213 3.42 22.70 8.04
C ASN A 213 4.24 21.81 8.99
N ALA A 214 3.59 21.14 9.95
CA ALA A 214 4.29 20.22 10.85
C ALA A 214 4.88 19.07 10.03
N LYS A 215 6.15 18.74 10.30
CA LYS A 215 6.87 17.70 9.55
C LYS A 215 6.15 16.34 9.59
N ALA A 216 5.60 15.98 10.75
CA ALA A 216 4.80 14.76 10.93
C ALA A 216 3.60 14.72 9.99
N PHE A 217 2.83 15.81 9.97
CA PHE A 217 1.65 15.92 9.12
C PHE A 217 2.02 15.85 7.64
N LEU A 218 3.08 16.57 7.21
CA LEU A 218 3.52 16.57 5.82
C LEU A 218 4.01 15.20 5.33
N GLN A 219 4.72 14.45 6.19
CA GLN A 219 5.23 13.12 5.85
C GLN A 219 4.09 12.12 5.61
N ASP A 220 3.12 12.08 6.51
CA ASP A 220 1.98 11.18 6.41
C ASP A 220 1.07 11.60 5.24
N PHE A 221 0.78 12.90 5.13
CA PHE A 221 0.01 13.45 4.02
C PHE A 221 0.65 13.13 2.65
N ALA A 222 1.97 13.27 2.54
CA ALA A 222 2.69 12.89 1.32
C ALA A 222 2.52 11.38 1.02
N CYS A 223 2.62 10.52 2.03
CA CYS A 223 2.40 9.07 1.88
C CYS A 223 1.02 8.76 1.29
N ILE A 224 -0.03 9.43 1.78
CA ILE A 224 -1.40 9.22 1.30
C ILE A 224 -1.62 9.74 -0.10
N VAL A 225 -1.12 10.94 -0.41
CA VAL A 225 -1.22 11.51 -1.75
C VAL A 225 -0.49 10.63 -2.76
N ILE A 226 0.70 10.12 -2.42
CA ILE A 226 1.44 9.20 -3.28
C ILE A 226 0.69 7.86 -3.43
N SER A 227 0.07 7.37 -2.34
CA SER A 227 -0.78 6.16 -2.38
C SER A 227 -1.99 6.32 -3.30
N ALA A 228 -2.65 7.48 -3.23
CA ALA A 228 -3.75 7.85 -4.11
C ALA A 228 -3.31 7.93 -5.59
N ILE A 229 -2.15 8.53 -5.87
CA ILE A 229 -1.57 8.57 -7.21
C ILE A 229 -1.32 7.13 -7.73
N GLY A 230 -0.79 6.25 -6.88
CA GLY A 230 -0.58 4.85 -7.24
C GLY A 230 -1.87 4.12 -7.58
N CYS A 231 -2.92 4.32 -6.78
CA CYS A 231 -4.26 3.78 -7.05
C CYS A 231 -4.82 4.29 -8.38
N ILE A 232 -4.64 5.58 -8.70
CA ILE A 232 -5.11 6.16 -9.97
C ILE A 232 -4.35 5.57 -11.16
N LEU A 233 -3.03 5.40 -11.03
CA LEU A 233 -2.17 4.88 -12.11
C LEU A 233 -2.37 3.40 -12.37
N VAL A 234 -2.66 2.59 -11.35
CA VAL A 234 -2.85 1.15 -11.53
C VAL A 234 -4.10 0.80 -12.31
N ILE A 235 -5.12 1.67 -12.30
CA ILE A 235 -6.36 1.46 -13.05
C ILE A 235 -6.12 1.30 -14.55
N PRO A 236 -5.58 2.30 -15.28
CA PRO A 236 -5.36 2.18 -16.72
C PRO A 236 -4.29 1.15 -17.05
N VAL A 237 -3.25 1.00 -16.21
CA VAL A 237 -2.20 -0.01 -16.42
C VAL A 237 -2.79 -1.42 -16.34
N CYS A 238 -3.58 -1.70 -15.31
CA CYS A 238 -4.20 -3.00 -15.12
C CYS A 238 -5.28 -3.31 -16.15
N ALA A 239 -6.08 -2.31 -16.51
CA ALA A 239 -7.06 -2.47 -17.57
C ALA A 239 -6.40 -2.83 -18.91
N GLY A 240 -5.31 -2.14 -19.27
CA GLY A 240 -4.58 -2.39 -20.51
C GLY A 240 -3.88 -3.76 -20.54
N ILE A 241 -3.19 -4.12 -19.45
CA ILE A 241 -2.49 -5.41 -19.34
C ILE A 241 -3.48 -6.57 -19.35
N THR A 242 -4.57 -6.47 -18.59
CA THR A 242 -5.57 -7.54 -18.50
C THR A 242 -6.29 -7.73 -19.84
N ALA A 243 -6.71 -6.65 -20.50
CA ALA A 243 -7.38 -6.74 -21.80
C ALA A 243 -6.50 -7.38 -22.88
N LYS A 244 -5.17 -7.10 -22.87
CA LYS A 244 -4.22 -7.75 -23.79
C LYS A 244 -4.06 -9.24 -23.51
N ILE A 245 -3.78 -9.61 -22.25
CA ILE A 245 -3.56 -11.01 -21.85
C ILE A 245 -4.77 -11.90 -22.14
N LEU A 246 -5.98 -11.34 -22.06
CA LEU A 246 -7.21 -12.09 -22.37
C LEU A 246 -7.47 -12.25 -23.88
N LYS A 247 -6.91 -11.38 -24.72
CA LYS A 247 -7.13 -11.35 -26.18
C LYS A 247 -5.96 -11.82 -27.04
N GLU A 248 -4.77 -12.04 -26.49
CA GLU A 248 -3.65 -12.69 -27.19
C GLU A 248 -3.87 -14.21 -27.38
N GLN A 249 -5.13 -14.65 -27.50
CA GLN A 249 -5.57 -16.01 -27.86
C GLN A 249 -6.45 -15.94 -29.11
#